data_AF-A0A7J5ZTC1-F1
#
_entry.id   AF-A0A7J5ZTC1-F1
#
_cell.length_a   1.000
_cell.length_b   1.000
_cell.length_c   1.000
_cell.angle_alpha   90.00
_cell.angle_beta   90.00
_cell.angle_gamma   90.00
#
_symmetry.space_group_name_H-M   'P 1'
#
loop_
_entity.id
_entity.type
_entity.pdbx_description
1 polymer ?
#
loop_
_entity_poly.entity_id
_entity_poly.type
_entity_poly.pdbx_seq_one_letter_code
_entity_poly.pdbx_strand_id
1 'polypeptide(L)'
;METHGESCRKAREHSTCLRGQYIDKTGTTLMDTVCKDCSEETYSNGSFMLCKPHTNCESLGQITVTQGTPSSDAVCTHKPSHQGLIIGILLPLILLIVILSVLLWKLKKALTCCRNHSY
;
A
#
# COMPACT_ATOMS: atom_id res chain seq x y z
N MET A 1 -41.84 -9.95 -56.44
CA MET A 1 -40.42 -9.60 -56.24
C MET A 1 -40.39 -8.65 -55.08
N GLU A 2 -40.18 -9.17 -53.87
CA GLU A 2 -40.26 -8.37 -52.65
C GLU A 2 -38.98 -7.53 -52.54
N THR A 3 -39.13 -6.21 -52.60
CA THR A 3 -38.06 -5.28 -52.31
C THR A 3 -37.87 -5.23 -50.80
N HIS A 4 -37.14 -6.20 -50.26
CA HIS A 4 -36.57 -6.08 -48.92
C HIS A 4 -35.40 -5.09 -49.01
N GLY A 5 -35.74 -3.80 -48.87
CA GLY A 5 -34.74 -2.77 -48.59
C GLY A 5 -34.14 -3.09 -47.23
N GLU A 6 -32.95 -3.67 -47.24
CA GLU A 6 -32.18 -3.98 -46.03
C GLU A 6 -31.88 -2.66 -45.31
N SER A 7 -32.70 -2.33 -44.31
CA SER A 7 -32.45 -1.22 -43.41
C SER A 7 -31.29 -1.62 -42.49
N CYS A 8 -30.06 -1.31 -42.90
CA CYS A 8 -28.88 -1.50 -42.06
C CYS A 8 -28.96 -0.62 -40.82
N ARG A 9 -29.09 -1.24 -39.65
CA ARG A 9 -29.07 -0.53 -38.36
C ARG A 9 -27.64 -0.38 -37.88
N LYS A 10 -27.23 0.84 -37.53
CA LYS A 10 -25.89 1.11 -36.99
C LYS A 10 -25.70 0.37 -35.66
N ALA A 11 -24.59 -0.33 -35.51
CA ALA A 11 -24.21 -0.95 -34.23
C ALA A 11 -24.03 0.13 -33.16
N ARG A 12 -24.56 -0.12 -31.96
CA ARG A 12 -24.40 0.73 -30.78
C ARG A 12 -23.39 0.05 -29.85
N GLU A 13 -22.52 0.84 -29.25
CA GLU A 13 -21.61 0.37 -28.20
C GLU A 13 -22.41 -0.10 -26.99
N HIS A 14 -21.93 -1.16 -26.36
CA HIS A 14 -22.51 -1.65 -25.11
C HIS A 14 -22.20 -0.69 -23.96
N SER A 15 -23.12 -0.63 -23.01
CA SER A 15 -22.95 0.09 -21.75
C SER A 15 -21.83 -0.53 -20.92
N THR A 16 -21.09 0.34 -20.23
CA THR A 16 -20.03 -0.05 -19.28
C THR A 16 -20.55 -0.02 -17.86
N CYS A 17 -20.08 -0.94 -17.01
CA CYS A 17 -20.46 -0.94 -15.60
C CYS A 17 -19.69 0.13 -14.83
N LEU A 18 -20.33 0.67 -13.79
CA LEU A 18 -19.72 1.66 -12.92
C LEU A 18 -18.77 1.01 -11.91
N ARG A 19 -17.92 1.81 -11.28
CA ARG A 19 -17.24 1.36 -10.05
C ARG A 19 -18.29 1.00 -9.00
N GLY A 20 -18.06 -0.08 -8.26
CA GLY A 20 -19.11 -0.66 -7.42
C GLY A 20 -19.89 -1.77 -8.12
N GLN A 21 -19.75 -1.92 -9.43
CA GLN A 21 -20.49 -2.91 -10.22
C GLN A 21 -19.57 -3.88 -10.96
N TYR A 22 -20.05 -5.09 -11.14
CA TYR A 22 -19.44 -6.11 -11.99
C TYR A 22 -20.35 -6.46 -13.16
N ILE A 23 -19.75 -6.99 -14.22
CA ILE A 23 -20.44 -7.46 -15.42
C ILE A 23 -21.05 -8.83 -15.12
N ASP A 24 -22.36 -8.88 -14.94
CA ASP A 24 -23.12 -10.12 -14.73
C ASP A 24 -23.35 -10.84 -16.07
N LYS A 25 -23.62 -10.07 -17.13
CA LYS A 25 -23.75 -10.58 -18.50
C LYS A 25 -23.11 -9.62 -19.48
N THR A 26 -22.26 -10.16 -20.34
CA THR A 26 -21.67 -9.40 -21.46
C THR A 26 -22.74 -9.09 -22.50
N GLY A 27 -22.70 -7.88 -23.06
CA GLY A 27 -23.57 -7.50 -24.17
C GLY A 27 -23.39 -8.42 -25.39
N THR A 28 -24.46 -8.59 -26.15
CA THR A 28 -24.49 -9.34 -27.42
C THR A 28 -24.92 -8.42 -28.56
N THR A 29 -25.06 -8.95 -29.78
CA THR A 29 -25.58 -8.16 -30.91
C THR A 29 -27.01 -7.64 -30.68
N LEU A 30 -27.76 -8.25 -29.76
CA LEU A 30 -29.17 -7.96 -29.49
C LEU A 30 -29.42 -7.36 -28.09
N MET A 31 -28.52 -7.58 -27.14
CA MET A 31 -28.70 -7.16 -25.75
C MET A 31 -27.51 -6.35 -25.26
N ASP A 32 -27.77 -5.39 -24.38
CA ASP A 32 -26.71 -4.62 -23.74
C ASP A 32 -26.07 -5.39 -22.57
N THR A 33 -24.94 -4.89 -22.07
CA THR A 33 -24.28 -5.39 -20.87
C THR A 33 -25.21 -5.27 -19.66
N VAL A 34 -25.23 -6.30 -18.81
CA VAL A 34 -25.95 -6.28 -17.53
C VAL A 34 -24.93 -6.15 -16.40
N CYS A 35 -25.14 -5.15 -15.54
CA CYS A 35 -24.30 -4.85 -14.39
C CYS A 35 -25.02 -5.19 -13.08
N LYS A 36 -24.27 -5.63 -12.08
CA LYS A 36 -24.76 -5.85 -10.72
C LYS A 36 -23.83 -5.22 -9.69
N ASP A 37 -24.37 -4.79 -8.57
CA ASP A 37 -23.61 -4.17 -7.50
C ASP A 37 -22.78 -5.20 -6.69
N CYS A 38 -21.65 -4.75 -6.18
CA CYS A 38 -20.81 -5.48 -5.25
C CYS A 38 -21.32 -5.34 -3.82
N SER A 39 -21.15 -6.40 -3.03
CA SER A 39 -21.35 -6.34 -1.58
C SER A 39 -20.23 -5.54 -0.90
N GLU A 40 -20.48 -5.06 0.32
CA GLU A 40 -19.53 -4.27 1.13
C GLU A 40 -18.13 -4.88 1.27
N GLU A 41 -18.02 -6.21 1.34
CA GLU A 41 -16.76 -6.95 1.51
C GLU A 41 -15.95 -7.13 0.22
N THR A 42 -16.45 -6.61 -0.90
CA THR A 42 -15.88 -6.81 -2.23
C THR A 42 -15.89 -5.53 -3.02
N TYR A 43 -15.06 -5.42 -4.06
CA TYR A 43 -15.04 -4.26 -4.93
C TYR A 43 -14.93 -4.61 -6.41
N SER A 44 -15.32 -3.65 -7.25
CA SER A 44 -15.07 -3.69 -8.69
C SER A 44 -14.82 -2.29 -9.24
N ASN A 45 -13.91 -2.21 -10.21
CA ASN A 45 -13.63 -0.99 -10.95
C ASN A 45 -14.60 -0.76 -12.13
N GLY A 46 -15.62 -1.61 -12.30
CA GLY A 46 -16.57 -1.58 -13.42
C GLY A 46 -16.17 -2.44 -14.62
N SER A 47 -14.97 -3.02 -14.63
CA SER A 47 -14.51 -3.89 -15.72
C SER A 47 -14.40 -5.36 -15.32
N PHE A 48 -14.70 -5.72 -14.08
CA PHE A 48 -14.61 -7.10 -13.61
C PHE A 48 -15.88 -7.88 -13.91
N MET A 49 -15.73 -9.18 -14.20
CA MET A 49 -16.84 -10.14 -14.34
C MET A 49 -17.36 -10.64 -12.98
N LEU A 50 -16.64 -10.34 -11.90
CA LEU A 50 -17.01 -10.66 -10.53
C LEU A 50 -16.35 -9.63 -9.60
N CYS A 51 -17.02 -9.28 -8.51
CA CYS A 51 -16.41 -8.49 -7.45
C CYS A 51 -15.25 -9.24 -6.81
N LYS A 52 -14.17 -8.53 -6.52
CA LYS A 52 -12.98 -9.08 -5.85
C LYS A 52 -13.06 -8.80 -4.36
N PRO A 53 -12.59 -9.71 -3.50
CA PRO A 53 -12.46 -9.39 -2.08
C PRO A 53 -11.46 -8.26 -1.86
N HIS A 54 -11.67 -7.48 -0.80
CA HIS A 54 -10.69 -6.47 -0.40
C HIS A 54 -9.36 -7.10 0.01
N THR A 55 -8.28 -6.37 -0.25
CA THR A 55 -6.93 -6.72 0.17
C THR A 55 -6.85 -6.76 1.70
N ASN A 56 -6.42 -7.90 2.24
CA ASN A 56 -6.13 -8.05 3.66
C ASN A 56 -4.72 -7.54 3.97
N CYS A 57 -4.61 -6.27 4.39
CA CYS A 57 -3.33 -5.65 4.70
C CYS A 57 -2.56 -6.35 5.84
N GLU A 58 -3.26 -6.95 6.81
CA GLU A 58 -2.62 -7.66 7.93
C GLU A 58 -1.86 -8.90 7.45
N SER A 59 -2.44 -9.64 6.49
CA SER A 59 -1.80 -10.80 5.86
C SER A 59 -0.49 -10.44 5.13
N LEU A 60 -0.34 -9.18 4.72
CA LEU A 60 0.86 -8.62 4.10
C LEU A 60 1.84 -8.02 5.12
N GLY A 61 1.56 -8.13 6.41
CA GLY A 61 2.35 -7.50 7.47
C GLY A 61 2.21 -5.97 7.53
N GLN A 62 1.30 -5.39 6.75
CA GLN A 62 1.04 -3.96 6.63
C GLN A 62 -0.10 -3.53 7.56
N ILE A 63 -0.42 -2.23 7.56
CA ILE A 63 -1.60 -1.67 8.22
C ILE A 63 -2.54 -1.06 7.17
N THR A 64 -3.84 -1.18 7.40
CA THR A 64 -4.86 -0.56 6.55
C THR A 64 -4.92 0.93 6.84
N VAL A 65 -4.72 1.76 5.81
CA VAL A 65 -4.84 3.22 5.88
C VAL A 65 -6.25 3.65 5.51
N THR A 66 -6.78 3.06 4.44
CA THR A 66 -8.12 3.34 3.93
C THR A 66 -8.85 2.02 3.80
N GLN A 67 -10.05 1.95 4.39
CA GLN A 67 -10.92 0.79 4.24
C GLN A 67 -11.38 0.65 2.79
N GLY A 68 -11.51 -0.59 2.32
CA GLY A 68 -12.11 -0.88 1.02
C GLY A 68 -13.59 -0.49 0.99
N THR A 69 -14.08 -0.18 -0.20
CA THR A 69 -15.50 0.11 -0.50
C THR A 69 -15.93 -0.69 -1.72
N PRO A 70 -17.22 -0.87 -2.02
CA PRO A 70 -17.66 -1.51 -3.27
C PRO A 70 -16.97 -0.97 -4.54
N SER A 71 -16.55 0.29 -4.53
CA SER A 71 -15.91 0.97 -5.65
C SER A 71 -14.37 0.93 -5.67
N SER A 72 -13.72 0.53 -4.58
CA SER A 72 -12.26 0.63 -4.40
C SER A 72 -11.71 -0.39 -3.41
N ASP A 73 -10.53 -0.93 -3.69
CA ASP A 73 -9.82 -1.80 -2.75
C ASP A 73 -9.39 -1.05 -1.47
N ALA A 74 -9.06 -1.81 -0.43
CA ALA A 74 -8.35 -1.33 0.75
C ALA A 74 -6.92 -0.86 0.39
N VAL A 75 -6.47 0.21 1.04
CA VAL A 75 -5.12 0.77 0.84
C VAL A 75 -4.24 0.39 2.03
N CYS A 76 -3.11 -0.25 1.74
CA CYS A 76 -2.17 -0.72 2.75
C CYS A 76 -0.91 0.15 2.82
N THR A 77 -0.32 0.27 4.00
CA THR A 77 0.99 0.90 4.21
C THR A 77 1.88 0.09 5.13
N HIS A 78 3.19 0.30 5.02
CA HIS A 78 4.17 -0.34 5.90
C HIS A 78 4.02 0.18 7.33
N LYS A 79 4.16 -0.73 8.30
CA LYS A 79 4.26 -0.36 9.71
C LYS A 79 5.46 0.58 9.90
N PRO A 80 5.32 1.65 10.70
CA PRO A 80 6.46 2.49 11.04
C PRO A 80 7.53 1.60 11.70
N SER A 81 8.71 1.55 11.09
CA SER A 81 9.82 0.76 11.63
C SER A 81 10.60 1.60 12.64
N HIS A 82 10.63 1.14 13.88
CA HIS A 82 11.45 1.78 14.93
C HIS A 82 12.95 1.60 14.70
N GLN A 83 13.34 0.76 13.73
CA GLN A 83 14.74 0.49 13.39
C GLN A 83 15.50 1.78 13.03
N GLY A 84 14.87 2.69 12.28
CA GLY A 84 15.49 3.98 11.94
C GLY A 84 15.73 4.89 13.17
N LEU A 85 14.80 4.89 14.13
CA LEU A 85 14.94 5.63 15.38
C LEU A 85 16.03 5.02 16.28
N ILE A 86 16.07 3.69 16.38
CA ILE A 86 17.07 2.98 17.19
C ILE A 86 18.47 3.24 16.63
N ILE A 87 18.67 3.06 15.32
CA ILE A 87 19.96 3.32 14.66
C ILE A 87 20.37 4.80 14.82
N GLY A 88 19.42 5.72 14.65
CA GLY A 88 19.68 7.17 14.75
C GLY A 88 20.03 7.68 16.14
N ILE A 89 19.65 6.99 17.22
CA ILE A 89 19.93 7.41 18.61
C ILE A 89 21.01 6.56 19.26
N LEU A 90 20.95 5.24 19.08
CA LEU A 90 21.82 4.29 19.77
C LEU A 90 23.27 4.37 19.27
N LEU A 91 23.47 4.49 17.95
CA LEU A 91 24.82 4.60 17.36
C LEU A 91 25.58 5.88 17.79
N PRO A 92 25.01 7.09 17.69
CA PRO A 92 25.72 8.28 18.14
C PRO A 92 25.93 8.31 19.65
N LEU A 93 25.01 7.77 20.45
CA LEU A 93 25.17 7.67 21.89
C LEU A 93 26.35 6.76 22.27
N ILE A 94 26.47 5.58 21.64
CA ILE A 94 27.59 4.67 21.85
C ILE A 94 28.91 5.34 21.45
N LEU A 95 28.94 6.04 20.31
CA LEU A 95 30.12 6.77 19.85
C LEU A 95 30.55 7.86 20.85
N LEU A 96 29.60 8.63 21.38
CA LEU A 96 29.87 9.65 22.41
C LEU A 96 30.44 9.04 23.68
N ILE A 97 29.90 7.91 24.16
CA ILE A 97 30.41 7.20 25.33
C ILE A 97 31.85 6.73 25.10
N VAL A 98 32.15 6.16 23.92
CA VAL A 98 33.50 5.72 23.57
C VAL A 98 34.47 6.92 23.55
N ILE A 99 34.10 8.02 22.90
CA ILE A 99 34.93 9.24 22.88
C ILE A 99 35.19 9.75 24.30
N LEU A 100 34.15 9.86 25.13
CA LEU A 100 34.29 10.33 26.51
C LEU A 100 35.18 9.39 27.33
N SER A 101 35.02 8.07 27.16
CA SER A 101 35.86 7.06 27.83
C SER A 101 37.33 7.20 27.45
N VAL A 102 37.64 7.45 26.17
CA VAL A 102 38.99 7.68 25.67
C VAL A 102 39.55 8.99 26.21
N LEU A 103 38.77 10.08 26.20
CA LEU A 103 39.19 11.36 26.77
C LEU A 103 39.50 11.24 28.28
N LEU A 104 38.61 10.61 29.05
CA LEU A 104 38.81 10.33 30.47
C LEU A 104 40.03 9.44 30.71
N TRP A 105 40.28 8.44 29.86
CA TRP A 105 41.47 7.60 29.96
C TRP A 105 42.76 8.38 29.68
N LYS A 106 42.77 9.25 28.67
CA LYS A 106 43.90 10.14 28.35
C LYS A 106 44.16 11.13 29.49
N LEU A 107 43.12 11.74 30.07
CA LEU A 107 43.20 12.63 31.23
C LEU A 107 43.74 11.90 32.47
N LYS A 108 43.21 10.71 32.79
CA LYS A 108 43.72 9.87 33.89
C LYS A 108 45.19 9.52 33.68
N LYS A 109 45.60 9.15 32.46
CA LYS A 109 46.99 8.79 32.16
C LYS A 109 47.93 9.99 32.31
N ALA A 110 47.54 11.19 31.86
CA ALA A 110 48.30 12.42 32.05
C ALA A 110 48.45 12.79 33.54
N LEU A 111 47.37 12.73 34.31
CA LEU A 111 47.38 12.98 35.76
C LEU A 111 48.22 11.95 36.53
N THR A 112 48.20 10.68 36.13
CA THR A 112 49.01 9.62 36.75
C THR A 112 50.50 9.82 36.45
N CYS A 113 50.84 10.32 35.25
CA CYS A 113 52.23 10.67 34.89
C CYS A 113 52.76 11.84 35.74
N CYS A 114 51.94 12.89 35.94
CA CYS A 114 52.30 13.99 36.84
C CYS A 114 52.40 13.55 38.31
N ARG A 115 51.58 12.58 38.74
CA ARG A 115 51.61 12.05 40.11
C ARG A 115 52.84 11.18 40.40
N ASN A 116 53.39 10.49 39.41
CA ASN A 116 54.58 9.64 39.56
C ASN A 116 55.93 10.40 39.52
N HIS A 117 55.94 11.70 39.24
CA HIS A 117 57.16 12.52 39.18
C HIS A 117 57.34 13.44 40.41
N SER A 118 56.59 13.20 41.47
CA SER A 118 56.59 14.01 42.71
C SER A 118 56.97 13.21 43.98
N TYR A 119 57.56 12.02 43.82
CA TYR A 119 58.22 11.26 44.90
C TYR A 119 59.73 11.17 44.64
#